data_AF-H0A065-F1
#
_entry.id   AF-H0A065-F1
#
_cell.length_a   1.000
_cell.length_b   1.000
_cell.length_c   1.000
_cell.angle_alpha   90.00
_cell.angle_beta   90.00
_cell.angle_gamma   90.00
#
_symmetry.space_group_name_H-M   'P 1'
#
loop_
_entity.id
_entity.type
_entity.pdbx_description
1 polymer ?
#
loop_
_entity_poly.entity_id
_entity_poly.type
_entity_poly.pdbx_seq_one_letter_code
_entity_poly.pdbx_strand_id
1 'polypeptide(L)'
;MPAPIVDEAAAALSGVKRRGFASMTPERRREIASLGGKSIPAEKRAFSVNRKVAADAGRKGGLNVAPGKRSFARDAELASAAGRKGGTAAQAKKQGRNGA
;
A
#
# COMPACT_ATOMS: atom_id res chain seq x y z
N MET A 1 30.16 3.76 13.50
CA MET A 1 29.81 3.60 12.08
C MET A 1 29.75 2.12 11.75
N PRO A 2 28.59 1.45 11.77
CA PRO A 2 28.47 0.11 11.20
C PRO A 2 28.28 0.20 9.66
N ALA A 3 29.05 -0.62 8.94
CA ALA A 3 29.06 -0.78 7.49
C ALA A 3 27.74 -1.38 6.95
N PRO A 4 27.42 -1.21 5.65
CA PRO A 4 26.12 -1.57 5.08
C PRO A 4 25.91 -3.09 5.02
N ILE A 5 24.71 -3.51 5.40
CA ILE A 5 24.20 -4.87 5.28
C ILE A 5 23.95 -5.14 3.79
N VAL A 6 24.87 -5.83 3.13
CA VAL A 6 24.61 -6.46 1.83
C VAL A 6 23.77 -7.72 2.06
N ASP A 7 22.48 -7.64 1.72
CA ASP A 7 21.50 -8.72 1.86
C ASP A 7 21.63 -9.73 0.71
N GLU A 8 22.73 -10.50 0.72
CA GLU A 8 23.06 -11.48 -0.33
C GLU A 8 23.26 -12.91 0.20
N ALA A 9 22.75 -13.22 1.39
CA ALA A 9 23.02 -14.50 2.07
C ALA A 9 21.77 -15.33 2.46
N ALA A 10 20.54 -14.94 2.09
CA ALA A 10 19.32 -15.70 2.43
C ALA A 10 18.85 -16.68 1.32
N ALA A 11 19.72 -17.04 0.37
CA ALA A 11 19.37 -17.90 -0.78
C ALA A 11 19.73 -19.37 -0.66
N ALA A 12 20.69 -19.70 0.21
CA ALA A 12 21.39 -20.98 0.10
C ALA A 12 20.77 -22.15 0.89
N LEU A 13 19.70 -21.94 1.69
CA LEU A 13 19.20 -22.97 2.62
C LEU A 13 17.82 -23.58 2.29
N SER A 14 17.18 -23.25 1.16
CA SER A 14 15.93 -23.92 0.77
C SER A 14 16.01 -24.45 -0.65
N GLY A 15 15.83 -25.77 -0.81
CA GLY A 15 15.84 -26.48 -2.10
C GLY A 15 14.72 -26.07 -3.08
N VAL A 16 14.06 -24.93 -2.84
CA VAL A 16 13.08 -24.34 -3.75
C VAL A 16 13.84 -23.42 -4.70
N LYS A 17 14.18 -23.92 -5.89
CA LYS A 17 14.71 -23.09 -6.98
C LYS A 17 13.76 -21.89 -7.16
N ARG A 18 14.24 -20.67 -6.89
CA ARG A 18 13.45 -19.45 -7.07
C ARG A 18 13.06 -19.36 -8.55
N ARG A 19 11.75 -19.26 -8.82
CA ARG A 19 11.19 -19.14 -10.17
C ARG A 19 10.20 -17.97 -10.20
N GLY A 20 9.93 -17.44 -11.39
CA GLY A 20 8.96 -16.37 -11.60
C GLY A 20 9.36 -15.07 -10.91
N PHE A 21 8.43 -14.44 -10.18
CA PHE A 21 8.69 -13.17 -9.48
C PHE A 21 9.83 -13.26 -8.47
N ALA A 22 10.01 -14.40 -7.78
CA ALA A 22 11.02 -14.56 -6.76
C ALA A 22 12.46 -14.62 -7.31
N SER A 23 12.63 -14.91 -8.60
CA SER A 23 13.92 -14.90 -9.30
C SER A 23 14.22 -13.58 -10.01
N MET A 24 13.27 -12.63 -10.04
CA MET A 24 13.47 -11.33 -10.69
C MET A 24 14.16 -10.33 -9.78
N THR A 25 14.88 -9.39 -10.39
CA THR A 25 15.50 -8.27 -9.67
C THR A 25 14.45 -7.42 -8.95
N PRO A 26 14.80 -6.77 -7.82
CA PRO A 26 13.89 -5.89 -7.08
C PRO A 26 13.27 -4.79 -7.96
N GLU A 27 14.04 -4.25 -8.90
CA GLU A 27 13.63 -3.19 -9.83
C GLU A 27 12.54 -3.70 -10.76
N ARG A 28 12.77 -4.86 -11.41
CA ARG A 28 11.81 -5.46 -12.33
C ARG A 28 10.51 -5.87 -11.62
N ARG A 29 10.59 -6.34 -10.37
CA ARG A 29 9.40 -6.60 -9.54
C ARG A 29 8.57 -5.34 -9.29
N ARG A 30 9.23 -4.22 -8.98
CA ARG A 30 8.55 -2.92 -8.76
C ARG A 30 7.90 -2.39 -10.03
N GLU A 31 8.57 -2.55 -11.18
CA GLU A 31 7.99 -2.18 -12.48
C GLU A 31 6.71 -2.97 -12.76
N ILE A 32 6.73 -4.30 -12.59
CA ILE A 32 5.55 -5.13 -12.84
C ILE A 32 4.44 -4.84 -11.82
N ALA A 33 4.77 -4.65 -10.54
CA ALA A 33 3.79 -4.24 -9.54
C ALA A 33 3.16 -2.87 -9.87
N SER A 34 3.95 -1.93 -10.40
CA SER A 34 3.48 -0.62 -10.84
C SER A 34 2.58 -0.70 -12.07
N LEU A 35 2.84 -1.65 -12.97
CA LEU A 35 2.01 -1.87 -14.17
C LEU A 35 0.57 -2.23 -13.79
N GLY A 36 0.34 -3.10 -12.80
CA GLY A 36 -1.01 -3.49 -12.41
C GLY A 36 -1.94 -2.33 -12.04
N GLY A 37 -1.42 -1.30 -11.34
CA GLY A 37 -2.20 -0.09 -11.02
C GLY A 37 -2.33 0.89 -12.19
N LYS A 38 -1.37 0.89 -13.11
CA LYS A 38 -1.35 1.75 -14.32
C LYS A 38 -2.21 1.20 -15.46
N SER A 39 -2.45 -0.12 -15.50
CA SER A 39 -3.26 -0.79 -16.53
C SER A 39 -4.71 -0.29 -16.61
N ILE A 40 -5.22 0.33 -15.53
CA ILE A 40 -6.56 0.90 -15.52
C ILE A 40 -6.45 2.43 -15.69
N PRO A 41 -7.05 3.00 -16.76
CA PRO A 41 -7.17 4.44 -16.93
C PRO A 41 -7.76 5.10 -15.69
N ALA A 42 -7.33 6.33 -15.39
CA ALA A 42 -7.71 7.00 -14.14
C ALA A 42 -9.24 7.10 -13.99
N GLU A 43 -9.96 7.26 -15.09
CA GLU A 43 -11.43 7.38 -15.14
C GLU A 43 -12.15 6.06 -14.83
N LYS A 44 -11.48 4.91 -15.00
CA LYS A 44 -12.07 3.58 -14.77
C LYS A 44 -11.59 2.91 -13.48
N ARG A 45 -10.77 3.59 -12.67
CA ARG A 45 -10.31 3.06 -11.37
C ARG A 45 -11.47 3.09 -10.36
N ALA A 46 -12.00 1.92 -10.01
CA ALA A 46 -13.17 1.77 -9.13
C ALA A 46 -13.05 2.56 -7.80
N PHE A 47 -11.87 2.59 -7.19
CA PHE A 47 -11.62 3.35 -5.95
C PHE A 47 -11.56 4.87 -6.14
N SER A 48 -11.21 5.36 -7.33
CA SER A 48 -11.16 6.79 -7.64
C SER A 48 -12.53 7.35 -8.01
N VAL A 49 -13.37 6.53 -8.65
CA VAL A 49 -14.69 6.92 -9.16
C VAL A 49 -15.74 6.89 -8.05
N ASN A 50 -15.80 5.79 -7.28
CA ASN A 50 -16.84 5.61 -6.28
C ASN A 50 -16.26 5.58 -4.86
N ARG A 51 -16.50 6.67 -4.12
CA ARG A 51 -16.07 6.80 -2.73
C ARG A 51 -16.65 5.73 -1.81
N LYS A 52 -17.85 5.21 -2.10
CA LYS A 52 -18.48 4.13 -1.31
C LYS A 52 -17.69 2.84 -1.46
N VAL A 53 -17.33 2.46 -2.68
CA VAL A 53 -16.52 1.24 -2.94
C VAL A 53 -15.16 1.32 -2.24
N ALA A 54 -14.51 2.48 -2.25
CA ALA A 54 -13.26 2.70 -1.51
C ALA A 54 -13.46 2.58 0.00
N ALA A 55 -14.52 3.15 0.55
CA ALA A 55 -14.84 3.07 1.97
C ALA A 55 -15.18 1.63 2.41
N ASP A 56 -15.97 0.91 1.61
CA ASP A 56 -16.39 -0.46 1.91
C ASP A 56 -15.21 -1.43 1.84
N ALA A 57 -14.34 -1.29 0.84
CA ALA A 57 -13.11 -2.08 0.75
C ALA A 57 -12.16 -1.80 1.93
N GLY A 58 -11.98 -0.53 2.31
CA GLY A 58 -11.20 -0.15 3.48
C GLY A 58 -11.76 -0.73 4.78
N ARG A 59 -13.09 -0.64 4.96
CA ARG A 59 -13.79 -1.24 6.12
C ARG A 59 -13.59 -2.75 6.15
N LYS A 60 -13.84 -3.45 5.04
CA LYS A 60 -13.67 -4.91 4.94
C LYS A 60 -12.23 -5.34 5.26
N GLY A 61 -11.23 -4.61 4.76
CA GLY A 61 -9.82 -4.86 5.10
C GLY A 61 -9.53 -4.69 6.60
N GLY A 62 -10.09 -3.67 7.25
CA GLY A 62 -9.95 -3.46 8.69
C GLY A 62 -10.65 -4.51 9.55
N LEU A 63 -11.72 -5.13 9.04
CA LEU A 63 -12.44 -6.19 9.74
C LEU A 63 -11.66 -7.51 9.78
N ASN A 64 -10.81 -7.79 8.78
CA ASN A 64 -9.93 -8.97 8.78
C ASN A 64 -8.89 -8.95 9.91
N VAL A 65 -8.70 -7.81 10.57
CA VAL A 65 -7.84 -7.68 11.73
C VAL A 65 -8.67 -7.80 13.00
N ALA A 66 -8.32 -8.76 13.86
CA ALA A 66 -8.94 -8.94 15.16
C ALA A 66 -8.95 -7.62 15.96
N PRO A 67 -10.04 -7.27 16.68
CA PRO A 67 -10.20 -5.95 17.32
C PRO A 67 -8.99 -5.49 18.13
N GLY A 68 -8.44 -6.35 19.01
CA GLY A 68 -7.27 -6.04 19.84
C GLY A 68 -5.93 -6.03 19.11
N LYS A 69 -5.89 -6.41 17.82
CA LYS A 69 -4.70 -6.38 16.96
C LYS A 69 -4.75 -5.27 15.91
N ARG A 70 -5.84 -4.49 15.85
CA ARG A 70 -5.95 -3.36 14.92
C ARG A 70 -4.92 -2.30 15.28
N SER A 71 -4.18 -1.79 14.30
CA SER A 71 -3.21 -0.71 14.52
C SER A 71 -3.85 0.50 15.22
N PHE A 72 -5.12 0.79 14.87
CA PHE A 72 -5.90 1.87 15.48
C PHE A 72 -6.24 1.66 16.97
N ALA A 73 -6.28 0.40 17.45
CA ALA A 73 -6.55 0.07 18.85
C ALA A 73 -5.28 -0.08 19.69
N ARG A 74 -4.14 -0.33 19.04
CA ARG A 74 -2.85 -0.55 19.71
C ARG A 74 -2.05 0.72 19.88
N ASP A 75 -2.18 1.67 18.94
CA ASP A 75 -1.42 2.90 18.93
C ASP A 75 -2.30 4.05 18.45
N ALA A 76 -2.75 4.87 19.41
CA ALA A 76 -3.60 6.02 19.16
C ALA A 76 -2.89 7.14 18.38
N GLU A 77 -1.57 7.25 18.51
CA GLU A 77 -0.79 8.29 17.84
C GLU A 77 -0.62 7.95 16.36
N LEU A 78 -0.27 6.70 16.06
CA LEU A 78 -0.23 6.16 14.69
C LEU A 78 -1.62 6.23 14.03
N ALA A 79 -2.67 5.91 14.77
CA ALA A 79 -4.06 6.05 14.34
C ALA A 79 -4.40 7.48 13.92
N SER A 80 -4.07 8.45 14.78
CA SER A 80 -4.29 9.87 14.54
C SER A 80 -3.49 10.36 13.35
N ALA A 81 -2.21 9.98 13.24
CA ALA A 81 -1.34 10.34 12.13
C ALA A 81 -1.87 9.80 10.79
N ALA A 82 -2.29 8.54 10.75
CA ALA A 82 -2.91 7.94 9.57
C ALA A 82 -4.24 8.63 9.20
N GLY A 83 -5.07 8.96 10.19
CA GLY A 83 -6.30 9.70 10.01
C GLY A 83 -6.06 11.10 9.44
N ARG A 84 -5.11 11.85 10.00
CA ARG A 84 -4.70 13.18 9.51
C ARG A 84 -4.19 13.10 8.07
N LYS A 85 -3.31 12.14 7.76
CA LYS A 85 -2.80 11.94 6.39
C LYS A 85 -3.91 11.64 5.39
N GLY A 86 -4.89 10.81 5.77
CA GLY A 86 -6.06 10.54 4.94
C GLY A 86 -6.94 11.79 4.74
N GLY A 87 -7.13 12.58 5.80
CA GLY A 87 -7.88 13.83 5.79
C GLY A 87 -7.23 14.92 4.92
N THR A 88 -5.91 15.11 5.04
CA THR A 88 -5.17 16.11 4.25
C THR A 88 -5.17 15.75 2.76
N ALA A 89 -5.03 14.46 2.41
CA ALA A 89 -5.16 14.02 1.02
C ALA A 89 -6.55 14.31 0.44
N ALA A 90 -7.61 14.16 1.26
CA ALA A 90 -8.97 14.51 0.86
C ALA A 90 -9.17 16.03 0.73
N GLN A 91 -8.56 16.82 1.61
CA GLN A 91 -8.66 18.28 1.61
C GLN A 91 -7.91 18.91 0.42
N ALA A 92 -6.69 18.42 0.12
CA ALA A 92 -5.92 18.86 -1.05
C ALA A 92 -6.70 18.63 -2.36
N LYS A 93 -7.40 17.50 -2.48
CA LYS A 93 -8.28 17.22 -3.64
C LYS A 93 -9.48 18.18 -3.71
N LYS A 94 -10.00 18.64 -2.57
CA LYS A 94 -11.12 19.60 -2.51
C LYS A 94 -10.67 21.00 -2.92
N GLN A 95 -9.48 21.43 -2.52
CA GLN A 95 -8.91 22.74 -2.91
C GLN A 95 -8.64 22.82 -4.42
N GLY A 96 -8.13 21.75 -5.03
CA GLY A 96 -7.95 21.68 -6.49
C GLY A 96 -9.25 21.65 -7.32
N ARG A 97 -10.42 21.38 -6.70
CA ARG A 97 -11.75 21.42 -7.36
C ARG A 97 -12.44 22.77 -7.27
N ASN A 98 -12.03 23.62 -6.33
CA ASN A 98 -12.65 24.93 -6.08
C ASN A 98 -11.83 26.10 -6.65
N GLY A 99 -10.70 25.82 -7.30
CA GLY A 99 -9.79 26.82 -7.86
C GLY A 99 -9.68 26.79 -9.39
N ALA A 100 -10.69 26.27 -10.08
CA ALA A 100 -10.83 26.28 -11.54
C ALA A 100 -12.17 26.91 -11.93
#